data_AF-A0A3C0B9N4-F1
#
_entry.id   AF-A0A3C0B9N4-F1
#
_cell.length_a   1.000
_cell.length_b   1.000
_cell.length_c   1.000
_cell.angle_alpha   90.00
_cell.angle_beta   90.00
_cell.angle_gamma   90.00
#
_symmetry.space_group_name_H-M   'P 1'
#
loop_
_entity.id
_entity.type
_entity.pdbx_description
1 polymer ?
#
loop_
_entity_poly.entity_id
_entity_poly.type
_entity_poly.pdbx_seq_one_letter_code
_entity_poly.pdbx_strand_id
1 'polypeptide(L)'
;MVMKAISENAKNIVFHQGNVITGRLTFARWRSYKASFEDQTNYVFNIGPTNIFKNKFNVVLDQHCLLTIHRKWTGAFKIRFSNDSEGQQLIFSQRGFIKIRYVLRDKDERTLAKASMKYS
;
A
#
# COMPACT_ATOMS: atom_id res chain seq x y z
N MET A 1 18.38 -8.63 -3.73
CA MET A 1 18.29 -7.45 -4.63
C MET A 1 17.55 -6.35 -3.89
N VAL A 2 17.99 -5.09 -4.03
CA VAL A 2 17.36 -3.94 -3.35
C VAL A 2 16.36 -3.29 -4.29
N MET A 3 15.12 -3.10 -3.83
CA MET A 3 14.13 -2.27 -4.53
C MET A 3 14.41 -0.79 -4.26
N LYS A 4 14.30 0.04 -5.30
CA LYS A 4 14.43 1.49 -5.22
C LYS A 4 13.18 2.15 -5.79
N ALA A 5 12.66 3.17 -5.12
CA ALA A 5 11.60 4.02 -5.64
C ALA A 5 12.19 5.39 -5.99
N ILE A 6 11.90 5.89 -7.19
CA ILE A 6 12.39 7.18 -7.70
C ILE A 6 11.20 8.03 -8.12
N SER A 7 11.14 9.28 -7.66
CA SER A 7 10.16 10.25 -8.15
C SER A 7 10.61 10.73 -9.53
N GLU A 8 9.88 10.36 -10.58
CA GLU A 8 10.18 10.81 -11.95
C GLU A 8 9.65 12.24 -12.16
N ASN A 9 8.49 12.54 -11.59
CA ASN A 9 7.91 13.88 -11.62
C ASN A 9 6.89 14.07 -10.48
N ALA A 10 6.06 15.12 -10.61
CA ALA A 10 5.03 15.49 -9.66
C ALA A 10 3.96 14.39 -9.38
N LYS A 11 3.72 13.53 -10.36
CA LYS A 11 2.65 12.55 -10.33
C LYS A 11 3.17 11.12 -10.38
N ASN A 12 4.44 10.89 -10.70
CA ASN A 12 4.96 9.57 -10.99
C ASN A 12 6.06 9.17 -10.01
N ILE A 13 5.90 7.98 -9.41
CA ILE A 13 6.95 7.25 -8.70
C ILE A 13 7.20 5.95 -9.46
N VAL A 14 8.45 5.71 -9.86
CA VAL A 14 8.87 4.51 -10.58
C VAL A 14 9.64 3.60 -9.64
N PHE A 15 9.31 2.31 -9.65
CA PHE A 15 9.93 1.29 -8.83
C PHE A 15 10.91 0.48 -9.69
N HIS A 16 12.13 0.33 -9.18
CA HIS A 16 13.19 -0.40 -9.83
C HIS A 16 13.68 -1.56 -8.94
N GLN A 17 14.01 -2.67 -9.58
CA GLN A 17 14.79 -3.76 -8.99
C GLN A 17 16.06 -3.93 -9.81
N GLY A 18 17.19 -3.44 -9.29
CA GLY A 18 18.40 -3.26 -10.11
C GLY A 18 18.13 -2.24 -11.22
N ASN A 19 18.40 -2.62 -12.47
CA ASN A 19 18.18 -1.78 -13.65
C ASN A 19 16.80 -1.97 -14.30
N VAL A 20 15.95 -2.84 -13.75
CA VAL A 20 14.63 -3.17 -14.32
C VAL A 20 13.55 -2.36 -13.61
N ILE A 21 12.64 -1.76 -14.38
CA ILE A 21 11.42 -1.14 -13.85
C ILE A 21 10.43 -2.25 -13.51
N THR A 22 10.06 -2.35 -12.24
CA THR A 22 9.08 -3.34 -11.75
C THR A 22 7.67 -2.78 -11.65
N GLY A 23 7.52 -1.46 -11.73
CA GLY A 23 6.22 -0.82 -11.84
C GLY A 23 6.26 0.71 -11.72
N ARG A 24 5.13 1.35 -11.97
CA ARG A 24 4.94 2.80 -11.94
C ARG A 24 3.68 3.15 -11.17
N LEU A 25 3.81 3.97 -10.13
CA LEU A 25 2.69 4.58 -9.40
C LEU A 25 2.43 5.99 -9.94
N THR A 26 1.23 6.22 -10.45
CA THR A 26 0.79 7.49 -11.06
C THR A 26 -0.36 8.10 -10.27
N PHE A 27 -0.16 9.27 -9.67
CA PHE A 27 -1.20 10.02 -8.98
C PHE A 27 -2.02 10.85 -9.96
N ALA A 28 -3.36 10.93 -9.78
CA ALA A 28 -4.22 11.75 -10.65
C ALA A 28 -3.82 13.24 -10.65
N ARG A 29 -3.34 13.73 -9.50
CA ARG A 29 -2.73 15.05 -9.28
C ARG A 29 -1.67 14.93 -8.18
N TRP A 30 -0.78 15.93 -8.03
CA TRP A 30 0.26 15.93 -7.00
C TRP A 30 -0.31 15.50 -5.64
N ARG A 31 0.21 14.37 -5.11
CA ARG A 31 -0.21 13.75 -3.85
C ARG A 31 -1.72 13.49 -3.70
N SER A 32 -2.39 13.18 -4.81
CA SER A 32 -3.80 12.76 -4.80
C SER A 32 -4.00 11.46 -4.03
N TYR A 33 -5.17 11.32 -3.41
CA TYR A 33 -5.66 10.04 -2.86
C TYR A 33 -6.06 9.04 -3.94
N LYS A 34 -6.22 9.51 -5.19
CA LYS A 34 -6.46 8.67 -6.38
C LYS A 34 -5.12 8.46 -7.10
N ALA A 35 -4.77 7.21 -7.33
CA ALA A 35 -3.57 6.80 -8.05
C ALA A 35 -3.83 5.53 -8.87
N SER A 36 -2.98 5.22 -9.82
CA SER A 36 -2.90 3.91 -10.49
C SER A 36 -1.51 3.34 -10.32
N PHE A 37 -1.41 2.02 -10.23
CA PHE A 37 -0.14 1.31 -10.27
C PHE A 37 -0.12 0.44 -11.53
N GLU A 38 0.88 0.63 -12.38
CA GLU A 38 1.16 -0.19 -13.55
C GLU A 38 2.31 -1.13 -13.20
N ASP A 39 2.14 -2.43 -13.40
CA ASP A 39 3.21 -3.40 -13.18
C ASP A 39 4.07 -3.61 -14.44
N GLN A 40 5.10 -4.45 -14.34
CA GLN A 40 5.99 -4.80 -15.44
C GLN A 40 5.31 -5.50 -16.64
N THR A 41 4.09 -6.01 -16.45
CA THR A 41 3.26 -6.64 -17.50
C THR A 41 2.25 -5.66 -18.10
N ASN A 42 2.34 -4.37 -17.75
CA ASN A 42 1.41 -3.31 -18.13
C ASN A 42 -0.02 -3.49 -17.58
N TYR A 43 -0.22 -4.35 -16.56
CA TYR A 43 -1.50 -4.42 -15.87
C TYR A 43 -1.65 -3.23 -14.93
N VAL A 44 -2.84 -2.63 -14.94
CA VAL A 44 -3.11 -1.39 -14.21
C VAL A 44 -4.09 -1.64 -13.06
N PHE A 45 -3.61 -1.37 -11.85
CA PHE A 45 -4.38 -1.39 -10.62
C PHE A 45 -4.83 0.03 -10.28
N ASN A 46 -6.14 0.24 -10.18
CA ASN A 46 -6.69 1.53 -9.79
C ASN A 46 -6.84 1.62 -8.27
N ILE A 47 -6.34 2.71 -7.70
CA ILE A 47 -6.32 2.97 -6.26
C ILE A 47 -7.09 4.25 -5.99
N GLY A 48 -8.11 4.17 -5.12
CA GLY A 48 -8.87 5.37 -4.78
C GLY A 48 -9.68 5.24 -3.51
N PRO A 49 -10.02 6.38 -2.88
CA PRO A 49 -10.86 6.38 -1.70
C PRO A 49 -12.29 6.00 -2.07
N THR A 50 -12.95 5.20 -1.24
CA THR A 50 -14.36 4.82 -1.43
C THR A 50 -15.32 5.61 -0.56
N ASN A 51 -14.82 6.55 0.24
CA ASN A 51 -15.64 7.37 1.13
C ASN A 51 -15.13 8.80 1.25
N ILE A 52 -16.02 9.68 1.74
CA ILE A 52 -15.79 11.13 1.87
C ILE A 52 -14.63 11.43 2.83
N PHE A 53 -14.50 10.64 3.90
CA PHE A 53 -13.43 10.77 4.88
C PHE A 53 -12.05 10.30 4.38
N LYS A 54 -11.98 9.70 3.19
CA LYS A 54 -10.73 9.22 2.56
C LYS A 54 -9.89 8.35 3.50
N ASN A 55 -10.57 7.57 4.33
CA ASN A 55 -9.95 6.61 5.23
C ASN A 55 -10.19 5.16 4.77
N LYS A 56 -10.97 4.96 3.70
CA LYS A 56 -11.17 3.68 3.02
C LYS A 56 -10.70 3.78 1.58
N PHE A 57 -9.87 2.84 1.15
CA PHE A 57 -9.32 2.77 -0.21
C PHE A 57 -9.52 1.40 -0.79
N ASN A 58 -9.86 1.32 -2.07
CA ASN A 58 -9.89 0.06 -2.80
C ASN A 58 -8.74 0.03 -3.81
N VAL A 59 -8.20 -1.17 -4.01
CA VAL A 59 -7.33 -1.51 -5.13
C VAL A 59 -8.14 -2.42 -6.05
N VAL A 60 -8.36 -1.96 -7.28
CA VAL A 60 -9.23 -2.61 -8.26
C VAL A 60 -8.43 -2.98 -9.49
N LEU A 61 -8.59 -4.21 -9.98
CA LEU A 61 -8.08 -4.72 -11.24
C LEU A 61 -9.27 -5.19 -12.08
N ASP A 62 -9.40 -4.71 -13.32
CA ASP A 62 -10.46 -5.12 -14.25
C ASP A 62 -11.87 -5.13 -13.64
N GLN A 63 -12.22 -4.05 -12.91
CA GLN A 63 -13.49 -3.90 -12.18
C GLN A 63 -13.68 -4.83 -10.97
N HIS A 64 -12.74 -5.75 -10.70
CA HIS A 64 -12.70 -6.57 -9.51
C HIS A 64 -11.88 -5.91 -8.40
N CYS A 65 -12.51 -5.69 -7.24
CA CYS A 65 -11.79 -5.21 -6.06
C CYS A 65 -10.86 -6.33 -5.57
N LEU A 66 -9.54 -6.13 -5.55
CA LEU A 66 -8.59 -7.12 -5.04
C LEU A 66 -8.42 -7.02 -3.52
N LEU A 67 -8.29 -5.78 -3.03
CA LEU A 67 -8.17 -5.51 -1.60
C LEU A 67 -8.75 -4.15 -1.22
N THR A 68 -9.14 -4.05 0.05
CA THR A 68 -9.62 -2.84 0.69
C THR A 68 -8.70 -2.47 1.85
N ILE A 69 -8.27 -1.21 1.90
CA ILE A 69 -7.42 -0.64 2.95
C ILE A 69 -8.24 0.34 3.78
N HIS A 70 -8.25 0.18 5.10
CA HIS A 70 -8.96 1.02 6.06
C HIS A 70 -7.97 1.66 7.03
N ARG A 71 -7.78 2.97 6.96
CA ARG A 71 -6.99 3.75 7.90
C ARG A 71 -7.83 4.03 9.16
N LYS A 72 -7.39 3.51 10.29
CA LYS A 72 -7.95 3.81 11.61
C LYS A 72 -7.48 5.19 12.08
N TRP A 73 -8.24 5.81 12.98
CA TRP A 73 -7.87 7.08 13.63
C TRP A 73 -6.53 6.98 14.39
N THR A 74 -6.18 5.78 14.87
CA THR A 74 -4.90 5.48 15.52
C THR A 74 -3.69 5.51 14.56
N GLY A 75 -3.92 5.72 13.26
CA GLY A 75 -2.88 5.67 12.23
C GLY A 75 -2.57 4.26 11.70
N ALA A 76 -3.17 3.22 12.28
CA ALA A 76 -3.06 1.86 11.77
C ALA A 76 -3.86 1.66 10.47
N PHE A 77 -3.38 0.79 9.59
CA PHE A 77 -4.06 0.37 8.36
C PHE A 77 -4.55 -1.07 8.51
N LYS A 78 -5.83 -1.30 8.23
CA LYS A 78 -6.44 -2.63 8.14
C LYS A 78 -6.62 -2.97 6.66
N ILE A 79 -6.03 -4.05 6.21
CA ILE A 79 -6.07 -4.52 4.82
C ILE A 79 -6.93 -5.78 4.78
N ARG A 80 -7.87 -5.85 3.84
CA ARG A 80 -8.73 -7.02 3.62
C ARG A 80 -8.68 -7.42 2.16
N PHE A 81 -8.44 -8.69 1.87
CA PHE A 81 -8.47 -9.23 0.52
C PHE A 81 -9.91 -9.63 0.15
N SER A 82 -10.31 -9.39 -1.09
CA SER A 82 -11.69 -9.63 -1.53
C SER A 82 -11.96 -11.09 -1.94
N ASN A 83 -10.93 -11.81 -2.41
CA ASN A 83 -11.06 -13.19 -2.89
C ASN A 83 -10.90 -14.26 -1.80
N ASP A 84 -10.72 -13.85 -0.55
CA ASP A 84 -10.46 -14.82 0.52
C ASP A 84 -11.74 -15.15 1.30
N SER A 85 -12.22 -16.39 1.13
CA SER A 85 -13.38 -16.95 1.80
C SER A 85 -13.19 -17.06 3.32
N GLU A 86 -11.94 -17.09 3.81
CA GLU A 86 -11.62 -17.10 5.24
C GLU A 86 -11.36 -15.71 5.85
N GLY A 87 -11.46 -14.67 5.02
CA GLY A 87 -11.33 -13.28 5.46
C GLY A 87 -9.94 -12.92 6.00
N GLN A 88 -8.85 -13.31 5.32
CA GLN A 88 -7.51 -12.83 5.66
C GLN A 88 -7.52 -11.31 5.73
N GLN A 89 -7.17 -10.87 6.92
CA GLN A 89 -7.09 -9.49 7.29
C GLN A 89 -5.68 -9.24 7.80
N LEU A 90 -5.06 -8.20 7.29
CA LEU A 90 -3.77 -7.73 7.78
C LEU A 90 -3.93 -6.41 8.52
N ILE A 91 -3.15 -6.23 9.57
CA ILE A 91 -3.09 -4.98 10.33
C ILE A 91 -1.65 -4.47 10.25
N PHE A 92 -1.47 -3.37 9.56
CA PHE A 92 -0.20 -2.64 9.47
C PHE A 92 -0.23 -1.44 10.41
N SER A 93 0.69 -1.37 11.38
CA SER A 93 0.68 -0.32 12.39
C SER A 93 2.07 0.05 12.86
N GLN A 94 2.25 1.30 13.25
CA GLN A 94 3.41 1.72 14.02
C GLN A 94 3.36 1.13 15.44
N ARG A 95 4.52 0.75 15.98
CA ARG A 95 4.71 0.23 17.33
C ARG A 95 5.97 0.86 17.94
N GLY A 96 5.84 1.35 19.17
CA GLY A 96 6.92 1.95 19.96
C GLY A 96 6.95 3.48 19.90
N PHE A 97 7.30 4.10 21.03
CA PHE A 97 7.37 5.56 21.21
C PHE A 97 8.73 6.15 20.84
N ILE A 98 9.83 5.43 21.07
CA ILE A 98 11.22 5.94 20.90
C ILE A 98 11.89 5.43 19.61
N LYS A 99 11.63 4.18 19.22
CA LYS A 99 12.08 3.60 17.95
C LYS A 99 10.85 3.25 17.12
N ILE A 100 10.62 3.99 16.04
CA ILE A 100 9.51 3.76 15.12
C ILE A 100 9.72 2.39 14.45
N ARG A 101 8.90 1.41 14.84
CA ARG A 101 8.82 0.11 14.17
C ARG A 101 7.46 -0.01 13.52
N TYR A 102 7.43 -0.49 12.28
CA TYR A 102 6.21 -0.89 11.62
C TYR A 102 6.04 -2.40 11.76
N VAL A 103 4.83 -2.83 12.12
CA VAL A 103 4.49 -4.25 12.26
C VAL A 103 3.31 -4.58 11.36
N LEU A 104 3.42 -5.71 10.67
CA LEU A 104 2.33 -6.34 9.93
C LEU A 104 1.84 -7.53 10.75
N ARG A 105 0.55 -7.57 11.05
CA ARG A 105 -0.12 -8.63 11.81
C ARG A 105 -1.24 -9.26 11.00
N ASP A 106 -1.60 -10.50 11.31
CA ASP A 106 -2.79 -11.16 10.78
C ASP A 106 -4.07 -10.81 11.58
N LYS A 107 -5.17 -11.53 11.30
CA LYS A 107 -6.47 -11.37 11.97
C LYS A 107 -6.43 -11.76 13.46
N ASP A 108 -5.56 -12.69 13.83
CA ASP A 108 -5.35 -13.19 15.20
C ASP A 108 -4.26 -12.40 15.94
N GLU A 109 -3.88 -11.24 15.41
CA GLU A 109 -2.83 -10.34 15.89
C GLU A 109 -1.41 -10.93 15.94
N ARG A 110 -1.20 -12.09 15.31
CA ARG A 110 0.13 -12.70 15.20
C ARG A 110 0.98 -11.83 14.28
N THR A 111 2.22 -11.58 14.68
CA THR A 111 3.12 -10.73 13.90
C THR A 111 3.70 -11.52 12.74
N LEU A 112 3.40 -11.08 11.52
CA LEU A 112 3.91 -11.68 10.28
C LEU A 112 5.22 -11.03 9.83
N ALA A 113 5.34 -9.70 9.98
CA ALA A 113 6.52 -8.97 9.58
C ALA A 113 6.79 -7.74 10.46
N LYS A 114 8.06 -7.33 10.52
CA LYS A 114 8.52 -6.13 11.23
C LYS A 114 9.48 -5.36 10.34
N ALA A 115 9.32 -4.04 10.27
CA ALA A 115 10.25 -3.13 9.61
C ALA A 115 10.65 -2.03 10.59
N SER A 116 11.93 -1.70 10.69
CA SER A 116 12.41 -0.57 11.48
C SER A 116 12.93 0.51 10.54
N MET A 117 12.45 1.74 10.70
CA MET A 117 13.14 2.88 10.09
C MET A 117 14.39 3.18 10.92
N LYS A 118 15.57 2.99 10.32
CA LYS A 118 16.80 3.62 10.79
C LYS A 118 16.81 5.03 10.19
N TYR A 119 16.72 6.05 11.03
CA TYR A 119 17.22 7.37 10.64
C TYR A 119 18.73 7.21 10.51
N SER A 120 19.24 7.29 9.28
CA SER A 120 20.67 7.47 9.01
C SER A 120 20.93 8.96 8.86
#